data_AF-A0A368W0F6-F1
#
_entry.id   AF-A0A368W0F6-F1
#
_cell.length_a   1.000
_cell.length_b   1.000
_cell.length_c   1.000
_cell.angle_alpha   90.00
_cell.angle_beta   90.00
_cell.angle_gamma   90.00
#
_symmetry.space_group_name_H-M   'P 1'
#
loop_
_entity.id
_entity.type
_entity.pdbx_description
1 polymer ?
#
loop_
_entity_poly.entity_id
_entity_poly.type
_entity_poly.pdbx_seq_one_letter_code
_entity_poly.pdbx_strand_id
1 'polypeptide(L)'
;MKLLGTHVAELKRMFLRSEVRGRGGGGLLLDAAERKARALGATSMRLDTRHDLVEARRLYAKHDYVEIAPYSDSPHAEHWFEKSLV
;
A
#
# COMPACT_ATOMS: atom_id res chain seq x y z
N MET A 1 2.16 6.39 7.80
CA MET A 1 1.72 6.97 6.51
C MET A 1 2.31 8.37 6.41
N LYS A 2 2.87 8.72 5.26
CA LYS A 2 3.44 10.05 4.97
C LYS A 2 2.75 10.63 3.74
N LEU A 3 2.66 11.94 3.57
CA LEU A 3 2.23 12.52 2.29
C LEU A 3 3.46 12.80 1.40
N LEU A 4 3.39 12.39 0.13
CA LEU A 4 4.34 12.71 -0.94
C LEU A 4 3.71 13.83 -1.78
N GLY A 5 4.16 15.08 -1.61
CA GLY A 5 3.51 16.23 -2.24
C GLY A 5 2.12 16.52 -1.66
N THR A 6 1.30 17.28 -2.38
CA THR A 6 0.05 17.85 -1.83
C THR A 6 -1.11 16.85 -1.66
N HIS A 7 -1.10 15.69 -2.34
CA HIS A 7 -2.26 14.77 -2.33
C HIS A 7 -1.96 13.27 -2.41
N VAL A 8 -0.68 12.83 -2.34
CA VAL A 8 -0.37 11.39 -2.40
C VAL A 8 -0.04 10.87 -1.01
N ALA A 9 -0.76 9.87 -0.51
CA ALA A 9 -0.39 9.17 0.71
C ALA A 9 0.57 8.00 0.42
N GLU A 10 1.58 7.83 1.26
CA GLU A 10 2.53 6.73 1.20
C GLU A 10 2.25 5.78 2.37
N LEU A 11 1.81 4.56 2.03
CA LEU A 11 1.64 3.49 2.99
C LEU A 11 2.98 2.79 3.20
N LYS A 12 3.48 2.85 4.44
CA LYS A 12 4.70 2.13 4.85
C LYS A 12 4.41 1.17 5.98
N ARG A 13 5.21 0.09 6.01
CA ARG A 13 5.31 -0.86 7.15
C ARG A 13 3.95 -1.48 7.52
N MET A 14 3.19 -1.91 6.52
CA MET A 14 2.00 -2.72 6.74
C MET A 14 2.43 -4.17 7.00
N PHE A 15 2.23 -4.66 8.22
CA PHE A 15 2.64 -6.01 8.62
C PHE A 15 1.49 -6.73 9.32
N LEU A 16 1.21 -7.95 8.87
CA LEU A 16 0.40 -8.91 9.59
C LEU A 16 1.30 -10.01 10.15
N ARG A 17 1.08 -10.34 11.43
CA ARG A 17 1.69 -11.51 12.03
C ARG A 17 1.27 -12.77 11.26
N SER A 18 2.18 -13.73 11.14
CA SER A 18 2.00 -14.95 10.34
C SER A 18 0.74 -15.73 10.69
N GLU A 19 0.35 -15.72 11.97
CA GLU A 19 -0.77 -16.48 12.52
C GLU A 19 -2.15 -15.99 12.03
N VAL A 20 -2.21 -14.77 11.51
CA VAL A 20 -3.45 -14.14 11.02
C VAL A 20 -3.45 -13.90 9.50
N ARG A 21 -2.40 -14.32 8.79
CA ARG A 21 -2.35 -14.23 7.32
C ARG A 21 -3.38 -15.18 6.69
N GLY A 22 -3.86 -14.84 5.49
CA GLY A 22 -4.86 -15.64 4.77
C GLY A 22 -6.29 -15.55 5.33
N ARG A 23 -6.53 -14.82 6.42
CA ARG A 23 -7.86 -14.65 7.04
C ARG A 23 -8.56 -13.33 6.71
N GLY A 24 -8.11 -12.64 5.66
CA GLY A 24 -8.69 -11.35 5.23
C GLY A 24 -8.27 -10.12 6.05
N GLY A 25 -7.48 -10.28 7.13
CA GLY A 25 -7.02 -9.16 7.95
C GLY A 25 -6.19 -8.11 7.21
N GLY A 26 -5.54 -8.51 6.10
CA GLY A 26 -4.79 -7.59 5.24
C GLY A 26 -5.68 -6.57 4.55
N GLY A 27 -6.82 -7.01 4.03
CA GLY A 27 -7.80 -6.11 3.42
C GLY A 27 -8.33 -5.09 4.44
N LEU A 28 -8.68 -5.55 5.65
CA LEU A 28 -9.17 -4.66 6.70
C LEU A 28 -8.17 -3.57 7.10
N LEU A 29 -6.89 -3.92 7.21
CA LEU A 29 -5.84 -2.95 7.49
C LEU A 29 -5.63 -1.98 6.32
N LEU A 30 -5.69 -2.48 5.08
CA LEU A 30 -5.54 -1.66 3.87
C LEU A 30 -6.69 -0.65 3.77
N ASP A 31 -7.94 -1.10 3.95
CA ASP A 31 -9.11 -0.24 3.93
C ASP A 31 -9.06 0.83 5.03
N ALA A 32 -8.59 0.46 6.23
CA ALA A 32 -8.40 1.42 7.33
C ALA A 32 -7.34 2.48 6.98
N ALA A 33 -6.24 2.08 6.35
CA ALA A 33 -5.20 3.00 5.89
C ALA A 33 -5.73 3.93 4.80
N GLU A 34 -6.46 3.41 3.81
CA GLU A 34 -7.06 4.22 2.74
C GLU A 34 -8.07 5.23 3.29
N ARG A 35 -8.93 4.83 4.24
CA ARG A 35 -9.86 5.77 4.90
C ARG A 35 -9.10 6.89 5.61
N LYS A 36 -8.01 6.56 6.30
CA LYS A 36 -7.15 7.57 6.93
C LYS A 36 -6.50 8.49 5.91
N ALA A 37 -6.07 7.97 4.76
CA ALA A 37 -5.50 8.76 3.66
C ALA A 37 -6.51 9.77 3.11
N ARG A 38 -7.74 9.33 2.82
CA ARG A 38 -8.84 10.21 2.39
C ARG A 38 -9.14 11.30 3.43
N ALA A 39 -9.18 10.94 4.71
CA ALA A 39 -9.39 11.90 5.79
C ALA A 39 -8.28 12.95 5.94
N LEU A 40 -7.09 12.70 5.38
CA LEU A 40 -5.98 13.66 5.31
C LEU A 40 -5.94 14.43 3.99
N GLY A 41 -6.93 14.25 3.11
CA GLY A 41 -7.02 14.93 1.81
C GLY A 41 -6.23 14.26 0.68
N ALA A 42 -5.77 13.01 0.86
CA ALA A 42 -5.07 12.30 -0.21
C ALA A 42 -6.04 11.85 -1.31
N THR A 43 -5.63 12.05 -2.57
CA THR A 43 -6.35 11.62 -3.79
C THR A 43 -5.77 10.34 -4.38
N SER A 44 -4.56 9.95 -3.99
CA SER A 44 -3.99 8.64 -4.30
C SER A 44 -3.17 8.08 -3.14
N MET A 45 -2.99 6.76 -3.14
CA MET A 45 -2.10 6.08 -2.19
C MET A 45 -1.06 5.25 -2.94
N ARG A 46 0.20 5.39 -2.54
CA ARG A 46 1.34 4.64 -3.04
C ARG A 46 1.97 3.76 -1.97
N LEU A 47 2.59 2.68 -2.41
CA LEU A 47 3.37 1.78 -1.56
C LEU A 47 4.47 1.09 -2.36
N ASP A 48 5.51 0.67 -1.65
CA ASP A 48 6.57 -0.19 -2.17
C ASP A 48 6.58 -1.53 -1.42
N THR A 49 7.01 -2.60 -2.10
CA THR A 49 7.17 -3.93 -1.51
C THR A 49 8.34 -4.68 -2.13
N ARG A 50 8.83 -5.69 -1.42
CA ARG A 50 9.79 -6.67 -1.94
C ARG A 50 9.13 -7.67 -2.88
N HIS A 51 9.93 -8.28 -3.73
CA HIS A 51 9.54 -9.31 -4.68
C HIS A 51 9.03 -10.58 -3.99
N ASP A 52 9.67 -10.97 -2.89
CA ASP A 52 9.40 -12.20 -2.12
C ASP A 52 8.10 -12.13 -1.30
N LEU A 53 7.52 -10.94 -1.11
CA LEU A 53 6.24 -10.74 -0.42
C LEU A 53 5.04 -10.96 -1.37
N VAL A 54 4.94 -12.19 -1.90
CA VAL A 54 3.94 -12.57 -2.91
C VAL A 54 2.50 -12.33 -2.43
N GLU A 55 2.18 -12.64 -1.17
CA GLU A 55 0.84 -12.41 -0.62
C GLU A 55 0.49 -10.93 -0.53
N ALA A 56 1.46 -10.07 -0.21
CA ALA A 56 1.25 -8.63 -0.17
C ALA A 56 0.97 -8.09 -1.57
N ARG A 57 1.75 -8.51 -2.58
CA ARG A 57 1.52 -8.14 -3.98
C ARG A 57 0.14 -8.57 -4.48
N ARG A 58 -0.28 -9.81 -4.15
CA ARG A 58 -1.63 -10.30 -4.47
C ARG A 58 -2.73 -9.51 -3.76
N LEU A 59 -2.51 -9.15 -2.49
CA LEU A 59 -3.44 -8.31 -1.74
C LEU A 59 -3.63 -6.96 -2.44
N TYR A 60 -2.54 -6.27 -2.79
CA TYR A 60 -2.62 -4.97 -3.45
C TYR A 60 -3.33 -5.07 -4.80
N ALA A 61 -2.94 -6.03 -5.65
CA ALA A 61 -3.60 -6.25 -6.94
C ALA A 61 -5.10 -6.53 -6.81
N LYS A 62 -5.52 -7.26 -5.76
CA LYS A 62 -6.94 -7.51 -5.47
C LYS A 62 -7.71 -6.26 -5.02
N HIS A 63 -7.02 -5.26 -4.48
CA HIS A 63 -7.59 -4.01 -3.99
C HIS A 63 -7.38 -2.85 -4.98
N ASP A 64 -7.26 -3.14 -6.28
CA ASP A 64 -7.15 -2.17 -7.38
C ASP A 64 -5.89 -1.29 -7.36
N TYR A 65 -4.83 -1.79 -6.72
CA TYR A 65 -3.51 -1.19 -6.89
C TYR A 65 -2.91 -1.63 -8.22
N VAL A 66 -2.40 -0.65 -8.97
CA VAL A 66 -1.67 -0.87 -10.21
C VAL A 66 -0.18 -0.69 -9.98
N GLU A 67 0.63 -1.48 -10.67
CA GLU A 67 2.08 -1.36 -10.61
C GLU A 67 2.52 -0.11 -11.38
N ILE A 68 3.43 0.67 -10.80
CA ILE A 68 3.95 1.92 -11.35
C ILE A 68 5.47 1.92 -11.39
N ALA A 69 6.04 2.91 -12.09
CA ALA A 69 7.48 3.14 -12.04
C ALA A 69 7.97 3.44 -10.62
N PRO A 70 9.26 3.17 -10.31
CA PRO A 70 9.84 3.47 -9.02
C PRO A 70 9.62 4.93 -8.60
N TYR A 71 9.11 5.13 -7.38
CA TYR A 71 8.94 6.48 -6.79
C TYR A 71 9.76 6.68 -5.51
N SER A 72 10.44 5.63 -5.04
CA SER A 72 11.23 5.65 -3.80
C SER A 72 12.51 4.83 -3.92
N ASP A 73 13.59 5.32 -3.31
CA ASP A 73 14.89 4.64 -3.28
C ASP A 73 15.08 3.76 -2.03
N SER A 74 13.99 3.18 -1.49
CA SER A 74 14.09 2.29 -0.33
C SER A 74 14.96 1.07 -0.69
N PRO A 75 15.92 0.65 0.16
CA PRO A 75 16.86 -0.45 -0.15
C PRO A 75 16.22 -1.82 -0.41
N HIS A 76 14.94 -1.96 -0.09
CA HIS A 76 14.16 -3.18 -0.25
C HIS A 76 12.93 -2.99 -1.15
N ALA A 77 12.79 -1.84 -1.80
CA ALA A 77 11.72 -1.62 -2.76
C ALA A 77 12.09 -2.28 -4.08
N GLU A 78 11.28 -3.26 -4.49
CA GLU A 78 11.45 -3.97 -5.76
C GLU A 78 10.19 -3.84 -6.64
N HIS A 79 9.04 -3.56 -6.04
CA HIS A 79 7.78 -3.28 -6.71
C HIS A 79 7.12 -2.05 -6.11
N TRP A 80 6.52 -1.22 -6.96
CA TRP A 80 5.84 0.02 -6.57
C TRP A 80 4.41 -0.01 -7.08
N PHE A 81 3.48 0.41 -6.24
CA PHE A 81 2.07 0.38 -6.56
C PHE A 81 1.41 1.72 -6.25
N GLU A 82 0.37 2.05 -7.02
CA GLU A 82 -0.52 3.19 -6.79
C GLU A 82 -1.97 2.77 -6.89
N LYS A 83 -2.82 3.42 -6.09
CA LYS A 83 -4.27 3.39 -6.23
C LYS A 83 -4.85 4.79 -6.16
N SER A 84 -5.80 5.08 -7.03
CA SER A 84 -6.65 6.27 -6.96
C SER A 84 -7.63 6.15 -5.79
N LEU A 85 -7.71 7.18 -4.94
CA LEU A 85 -8.62 7.21 -3.79
C LEU A 85 -9.89 8.05 -4.03
N VAL A 86 -9.97 8.73 -5.18
CA VAL A 86 -11.14 9.50 -5.63
C VAL A 86 -12.25 8.61 -6.15
#